data_AF-A0A1R1XZ66-F1
#
_entry.id   AF-A0A1R1XZ66-F1
#
_cell.length_a   1.000
_cell.length_b   1.000
_cell.length_c   1.000
_cell.angle_alpha   90.00
_cell.angle_beta   90.00
_cell.angle_gamma   90.00
#
_symmetry.space_group_name_H-M   'P 1'
#
loop_
_entity.id
_entity.type
_entity.pdbx_description
1 polymer ?
#
loop_
_entity_poly.entity_id
_entity_poly.type
_entity_poly.pdbx_seq_one_letter_code
_entity_poly.pdbx_strand_id
1 'polypeptide(L)'
;MDCYGFYEAASKLVNLFRISILDQHNYLLDLNIVSQSELERLQAIHMIWSLMEILFNSQYYIDDDVEASFKFNSLFSNWYIYNFPLDNSLPIESIIFRCILQGNLPVALQLLEEHHLSILSKNSSSFGFDQTTFQLYSSFIEFIKLHPVLCNSNGSNLNQFQFTQKRSILKMKALSFNNKDHFLYKACLIVVGNDQFLLEFSENWLEYLLASHLYIPEHELSYDSRFELAKKCYLDLGDCDNETNSLVESCLYSMLAANFGELFVHVSNFDFWLSAHLIFFYCGSGMCSEENLKM
;
A
#
# COMPACT_ATOMS: atom_id res chain seq x y z
N MET A 1 -1.65 25.20 -23.88
CA MET A 1 -2.14 24.07 -24.70
C MET A 1 -0.96 23.25 -25.24
N ASP A 2 0.13 23.10 -24.46
CA ASP A 2 1.38 22.38 -24.84
C ASP A 2 1.71 21.22 -23.88
N CYS A 3 0.86 20.95 -22.88
CA CYS A 3 1.17 19.97 -21.83
C CYS A 3 1.04 18.50 -22.29
N TYR A 4 0.36 18.22 -23.40
CA TYR A 4 0.11 16.84 -23.84
C TYR A 4 1.38 16.16 -24.36
N GLY A 5 2.22 16.88 -25.12
CA GLY A 5 3.50 16.36 -25.62
C GLY A 5 4.54 16.17 -24.51
N PHE A 6 4.52 17.04 -23.49
CA PHE A 6 5.36 16.90 -22.29
C PHE A 6 4.94 15.73 -21.42
N TYR A 7 3.64 15.54 -21.20
CA TYR A 7 3.13 14.38 -20.46
C TYR A 7 3.52 13.06 -21.13
N GLU A 8 3.41 12.98 -22.46
CA GLU A 8 3.82 11.79 -23.22
C GLU A 8 5.35 11.56 -23.14
N ALA A 9 6.16 12.62 -23.20
CA ALA A 9 7.61 12.54 -23.05
C ALA A 9 8.03 12.14 -21.63
N ALA A 10 7.40 12.70 -20.60
CA ALA A 10 7.62 12.36 -19.19
C ALA A 10 7.27 10.89 -18.92
N SER A 11 6.13 10.41 -19.45
CA SER A 11 5.74 9.00 -19.34
C SER A 11 6.72 8.05 -20.05
N LYS A 12 7.27 8.45 -21.21
CA LYS A 12 8.31 7.67 -21.91
C LYS A 12 9.63 7.65 -21.13
N LEU A 13 10.04 8.78 -20.56
CA LEU A 13 11.25 8.88 -19.73
C LEU A 13 11.14 8.00 -18.49
N VAL A 14 10.02 8.07 -17.76
CA VAL A 14 9.67 7.19 -16.63
C VAL A 14 9.89 5.72 -16.99
N ASN A 15 9.25 5.26 -18.07
CA ASN A 15 9.39 3.87 -18.51
C ASN A 15 10.85 3.49 -18.86
N LEU A 16 11.61 4.39 -19.49
CA LEU A 16 13.02 4.16 -19.81
C LEU A 16 13.90 4.08 -18.56
N PHE A 17 13.66 4.93 -17.56
CA PHE A 17 14.37 4.90 -16.29
C PHE A 17 14.06 3.64 -15.49
N ARG A 18 12.78 3.24 -15.38
CA ARG A 18 12.39 1.98 -14.75
C ARG A 18 13.10 0.79 -15.39
N ILE A 19 13.04 0.69 -16.72
CA ILE A 19 13.70 -0.40 -17.47
C ILE A 19 15.21 -0.37 -17.22
N SER A 20 15.84 0.81 -17.29
CA SER A 20 17.29 0.94 -17.08
C SER A 20 17.73 0.56 -15.66
N ILE A 21 16.97 0.95 -14.63
CA ILE A 21 17.31 0.63 -13.23
C ILE A 21 17.13 -0.88 -12.98
N LEU A 22 16.03 -1.47 -13.46
CA LEU A 22 15.76 -2.90 -13.33
C LEU A 22 16.77 -3.77 -14.11
N ASP A 23 17.12 -3.37 -15.33
CA ASP A 23 18.12 -4.06 -16.14
C ASP A 23 19.50 -4.02 -15.46
N GLN A 24 19.88 -2.88 -14.87
CA GLN A 24 21.12 -2.76 -14.09
C GLN A 24 21.08 -3.62 -12.83
N HIS A 25 19.97 -3.63 -12.10
CA HIS A 25 19.80 -4.48 -10.92
C HIS A 25 19.92 -5.97 -11.26
N ASN A 26 19.21 -6.44 -12.29
CA ASN A 26 19.26 -7.84 -12.72
C ASN A 26 20.65 -8.23 -13.25
N TYR A 27 21.28 -7.36 -14.03
CA TYR A 27 22.65 -7.57 -14.52
C TYR A 27 23.66 -7.71 -13.38
N LEU A 28 23.52 -6.92 -12.31
CA LEU A 28 24.43 -6.96 -11.16
C LEU A 28 24.17 -8.17 -10.24
N LEU A 29 22.92 -8.60 -10.10
CA LEU A 29 22.57 -9.88 -9.46
C LEU A 29 23.19 -11.07 -10.20
N ASP A 30 23.09 -11.10 -11.54
CA ASP A 30 23.62 -12.18 -12.37
C ASP A 30 25.15 -12.27 -12.32
N LEU A 31 25.83 -11.13 -12.14
CA LEU A 31 27.29 -11.09 -12.13
C LEU A 31 27.91 -11.65 -10.84
N ASN A 32 27.17 -11.72 -9.72
CA ASN A 32 27.65 -12.30 -8.44
C ASN A 32 29.02 -11.75 -7.94
N ILE A 33 29.45 -10.60 -8.47
CA ILE A 33 30.79 -9.97 -8.26
C ILE A 33 30.67 -8.64 -7.50
N VAL A 34 29.45 -8.19 -7.24
CA VAL A 34 29.14 -6.83 -6.75
C VAL A 34 29.07 -6.81 -5.22
N SER A 35 29.53 -5.71 -4.62
CA SER A 35 29.44 -5.55 -3.17
C SER A 35 27.97 -5.47 -2.74
N GLN A 36 27.60 -6.11 -1.63
CA GLN A 36 26.22 -6.09 -1.12
C GLN A 36 25.69 -4.65 -0.92
N SER A 37 26.58 -3.70 -0.60
CA SER A 37 26.27 -2.28 -0.48
C SER A 37 25.81 -1.60 -1.79
N GLU A 38 26.34 -2.04 -2.95
CA GLU A 38 25.93 -1.48 -4.25
C GLU A 38 24.55 -1.98 -4.67
N LEU A 39 24.25 -3.26 -4.36
CA LEU A 39 22.92 -3.83 -4.59
C LEU A 39 21.86 -3.16 -3.69
N GLU A 40 22.16 -2.96 -2.41
CA GLU A 40 21.29 -2.25 -1.47
C GLU A 40 21.02 -0.81 -1.92
N ARG A 41 22.05 -0.10 -2.41
CA ARG A 41 21.89 1.25 -2.97
C ARG A 41 21.01 1.25 -4.22
N LEU A 42 21.18 0.31 -5.14
CA LEU A 42 20.35 0.23 -6.34
C LEU A 42 18.90 -0.12 -6.03
N GLN A 43 18.66 -1.02 -5.07
CA GLN A 43 17.33 -1.33 -4.59
C GLN A 43 16.66 -0.09 -4.00
N ALA A 44 17.40 0.71 -3.23
CA ALA A 44 16.91 1.97 -2.69
C ALA A 44 16.62 3.02 -3.78
N ILE A 45 17.48 3.16 -4.80
CA ILE A 45 17.21 4.01 -5.97
C ILE A 45 15.94 3.58 -6.68
N HIS A 46 15.79 2.27 -6.93
CA HIS A 46 14.60 1.70 -7.55
C HIS A 46 13.35 1.97 -6.72
N MET A 47 13.42 1.78 -5.41
CA MET A 47 12.32 1.99 -4.47
C MET A 47 11.82 3.45 -4.51
N ILE A 48 12.73 4.42 -4.41
CA ILE A 48 12.41 5.85 -4.48
C ILE A 48 11.85 6.24 -5.85
N TRP A 49 12.51 5.82 -6.94
CA TRP A 49 12.08 6.14 -8.29
C TRP A 49 10.70 5.57 -8.60
N SER A 50 10.50 4.27 -8.36
CA SER A 50 9.24 3.58 -8.64
C SER A 50 8.07 4.15 -7.82
N LEU A 51 8.29 4.61 -6.59
CA LEU A 51 7.26 5.33 -5.84
C LEU A 51 6.87 6.64 -6.55
N MET A 52 7.84 7.40 -7.08
CA MET A 52 7.56 8.63 -7.81
C MET A 52 6.72 8.38 -9.07
N GLU A 53 7.01 7.28 -9.78
CA GLU A 53 6.21 6.86 -10.93
C GLU A 53 4.77 6.53 -10.53
N ILE A 54 4.57 5.89 -9.39
CA ILE A 54 3.24 5.52 -8.88
C ILE A 54 2.45 6.78 -8.55
N LEU A 55 3.07 7.73 -7.83
CA LEU A 55 2.43 8.98 -7.45
C LEU A 55 2.05 9.82 -8.68
N PHE A 56 2.88 9.82 -9.72
CA PHE A 56 2.58 10.44 -11.01
C PHE A 56 1.44 9.74 -11.74
N ASN A 57 1.56 8.43 -11.97
CA ASN A 57 0.60 7.66 -12.77
C ASN A 57 -0.77 7.57 -12.12
N SER A 58 -0.83 7.55 -10.79
CA SER A 58 -2.08 7.59 -10.02
C SER A 58 -2.66 9.00 -9.87
N GLN A 59 -1.94 10.04 -10.34
CA GLN A 59 -2.32 11.44 -10.17
C GLN A 59 -2.51 11.83 -8.69
N TYR A 60 -1.72 11.22 -7.80
CA TYR A 60 -1.86 11.34 -6.35
C TYR A 60 -1.86 12.78 -5.83
N TYR A 61 -1.15 13.68 -6.50
CA TYR A 61 -0.99 15.09 -6.13
C TYR A 61 -1.94 16.06 -6.86
N ILE A 62 -2.82 15.55 -7.73
CA ILE A 62 -3.64 16.40 -8.62
C ILE A 62 -5.12 16.00 -8.54
N ASP A 63 -5.42 14.71 -8.39
CA ASP A 63 -6.78 14.20 -8.48
C ASP A 63 -7.27 13.64 -7.13
N ASP A 64 -8.40 14.17 -6.69
CA ASP A 64 -9.16 13.72 -5.51
C ASP A 64 -10.27 12.72 -5.89
N ASP A 65 -10.37 12.33 -7.17
CA ASP A 65 -11.32 11.33 -7.59
C ASP A 65 -11.03 9.95 -6.98
N VAL A 66 -12.12 9.24 -6.73
CA VAL A 66 -12.15 7.87 -6.23
C VAL A 66 -11.39 6.93 -7.17
N GLU A 67 -11.49 7.11 -8.48
CA GLU A 67 -10.80 6.25 -9.45
C GLU A 67 -9.26 6.41 -9.33
N ALA A 68 -8.79 7.65 -9.12
CA ALA A 68 -7.38 7.94 -8.87
C ALA A 68 -6.90 7.32 -7.54
N SER A 69 -7.71 7.39 -6.48
CA SER A 69 -7.48 6.73 -5.19
C SER A 69 -7.32 5.21 -5.35
N PHE A 70 -8.22 4.54 -6.07
CA PHE A 70 -8.09 3.09 -6.30
C PHE A 70 -6.87 2.73 -7.15
N LYS A 71 -6.55 3.55 -8.14
CA LYS A 71 -5.35 3.38 -8.96
C LYS A 71 -4.09 3.50 -8.11
N PHE A 72 -4.02 4.50 -7.22
CA PHE A 72 -2.94 4.62 -6.25
C PHE A 72 -2.84 3.37 -5.37
N ASN A 73 -3.94 2.96 -4.73
CA ASN A 73 -3.96 1.80 -3.83
C ASN A 73 -3.48 0.53 -4.50
N SER A 74 -3.92 0.28 -5.74
CA SER A 74 -3.49 -0.88 -6.51
C SER A 74 -1.99 -0.84 -6.83
N LEU A 75 -1.49 0.30 -7.30
CA LEU A 75 -0.07 0.46 -7.65
C LEU A 75 0.83 0.43 -6.41
N PHE A 76 0.43 1.11 -5.33
CA PHE A 76 1.17 1.20 -4.08
C PHE A 76 1.22 -0.14 -3.34
N SER A 77 0.12 -0.91 -3.36
CA SER A 77 0.09 -2.29 -2.86
C SER A 77 1.11 -3.18 -3.57
N ASN A 78 1.11 -3.18 -4.92
CA ASN A 78 2.05 -3.99 -5.70
C ASN A 78 3.51 -3.58 -5.43
N TRP A 79 3.77 -2.28 -5.32
CA TRP A 79 5.08 -1.75 -4.98
C TRP A 79 5.53 -2.14 -3.58
N TYR A 80 4.63 -2.09 -2.60
CA TYR A 80 4.94 -2.47 -1.22
C TYR A 80 5.32 -3.95 -1.16
N ILE A 81 4.51 -4.85 -1.77
CA ILE A 81 4.77 -6.29 -1.79
C ILE A 81 6.12 -6.62 -2.45
N TYR A 82 6.51 -5.89 -3.49
CA TYR A 82 7.80 -6.07 -4.15
C TYR A 82 8.98 -5.68 -3.26
N ASN A 83 8.87 -4.58 -2.52
CA ASN A 83 9.97 -4.05 -1.70
C ASN A 83 10.04 -4.67 -0.30
N PHE A 84 8.92 -5.17 0.22
CA PHE A 84 8.78 -5.74 1.56
C PHE A 84 8.10 -7.12 1.47
N PRO A 85 8.82 -8.14 0.96
CA PRO A 85 8.27 -9.47 0.81
C PRO A 85 7.90 -10.09 2.16
N LEU A 86 6.78 -10.82 2.18
CA LEU A 86 6.29 -11.52 3.37
C LEU A 86 7.29 -12.58 3.86
N ASP A 87 7.52 -12.59 5.18
CA ASP A 87 8.17 -13.71 5.84
C ASP A 87 7.20 -14.91 5.94
N ASN A 88 7.45 -15.92 5.10
CA ASN A 88 6.67 -17.16 5.08
C ASN A 88 6.90 -18.05 6.31
N SER A 89 7.81 -17.68 7.23
CA SER A 89 8.01 -18.37 8.49
C SER A 89 6.93 -18.04 9.54
N LEU A 90 6.15 -16.98 9.32
CA LEU A 90 5.10 -16.53 10.23
C LEU A 90 3.93 -17.53 10.30
N PRO A 91 3.16 -17.54 11.41
CA PRO A 91 1.92 -18.31 11.49
C PRO A 91 0.94 -17.91 10.38
N ILE A 92 0.16 -18.88 9.86
CA ILE A 92 -0.80 -18.65 8.76
C ILE A 92 -1.76 -17.49 9.04
N GLU A 93 -2.24 -17.35 10.28
CA GLU A 93 -3.12 -16.26 10.69
C GLU A 93 -2.44 -14.88 10.51
N SER A 94 -1.16 -14.79 10.89
CA SER A 94 -0.36 -13.57 10.74
C SER A 94 -0.10 -13.27 9.26
N ILE A 95 0.21 -14.29 8.45
CA ILE A 95 0.38 -14.12 7.00
C ILE A 95 -0.92 -13.61 6.38
N ILE A 96 -2.09 -14.15 6.78
CA ILE A 96 -3.38 -13.66 6.29
C ILE A 96 -3.59 -12.18 6.65
N PHE A 97 -3.35 -11.76 7.91
CA PHE A 97 -3.48 -10.36 8.30
C PHE A 97 -2.57 -9.45 7.47
N ARG A 98 -1.31 -9.85 7.28
CA ARG A 98 -0.34 -9.10 6.48
C ARG A 98 -0.77 -9.02 5.01
N CYS A 99 -1.21 -10.11 4.38
CA CYS A 99 -1.72 -10.06 3.01
C CYS A 99 -2.95 -9.13 2.87
N ILE A 100 -3.82 -9.08 3.88
CA ILE A 100 -4.97 -8.16 3.92
C ILE A 100 -4.47 -6.70 4.02
N LEU A 101 -3.56 -6.40 4.93
CA LEU A 101 -3.00 -5.04 5.11
C LEU A 101 -2.24 -4.55 3.87
N GLN A 102 -1.49 -5.45 3.23
CA GLN A 102 -0.72 -5.17 2.02
C GLN A 102 -1.57 -5.02 0.76
N GLY A 103 -2.88 -5.29 0.82
CA GLY A 103 -3.73 -5.33 -0.36
C GLY A 103 -3.47 -6.53 -1.29
N ASN A 104 -2.69 -7.53 -0.85
CA ASN A 104 -2.50 -8.81 -1.55
C ASN A 104 -3.72 -9.73 -1.34
N LEU A 105 -4.89 -9.22 -1.73
CA LEU A 105 -6.18 -9.85 -1.51
C LEU A 105 -6.32 -11.21 -2.21
N PRO A 106 -5.77 -11.46 -3.42
CA PRO A 106 -5.81 -12.79 -4.03
C PRO A 106 -5.15 -13.85 -3.15
N VAL A 107 -3.96 -13.57 -2.61
CA VAL A 107 -3.25 -14.49 -1.72
C VAL A 107 -3.97 -14.61 -0.38
N ALA A 108 -4.47 -13.50 0.19
CA ALA A 108 -5.25 -13.53 1.42
C ALA A 108 -6.49 -14.43 1.30
N LEU A 109 -7.22 -14.35 0.17
CA LEU A 109 -8.40 -15.18 -0.10
C LEU A 109 -8.04 -16.67 -0.17
N GLN A 110 -6.95 -17.02 -0.86
CA GLN A 110 -6.47 -18.40 -0.93
C GLN A 110 -6.13 -18.94 0.47
N LEU A 111 -5.35 -18.18 1.24
CA LEU A 111 -4.93 -18.57 2.59
C LEU A 111 -6.13 -18.66 3.56
N LEU A 112 -7.13 -17.79 3.42
CA LEU A 112 -8.37 -17.86 4.19
C LEU A 112 -9.16 -19.14 3.89
N GLU A 113 -9.23 -19.56 2.62
CA GLU A 113 -9.87 -20.82 2.23
C GLU A 113 -9.12 -22.04 2.79
N GLU A 114 -7.79 -22.06 2.70
CA GLU A 114 -6.94 -23.11 3.28
C GLU A 114 -7.07 -23.17 4.81
N HIS A 115 -7.05 -22.01 5.48
CA HIS A 115 -7.23 -21.90 6.93
C HIS A 115 -8.61 -22.41 7.36
N HIS A 116 -9.65 -22.03 6.62
CA HIS A 116 -11.02 -22.49 6.86
C HIS A 116 -11.14 -24.02 6.75
N LEU A 117 -10.56 -24.63 5.71
CA LEU A 117 -10.56 -26.09 5.54
C LEU A 117 -9.79 -26.81 6.66
N SER A 118 -8.66 -26.25 7.10
CA SER A 118 -7.87 -26.77 8.22
C SER A 118 -8.69 -26.81 9.53
N ILE A 119 -9.44 -25.76 9.84
CA ILE A 119 -10.31 -25.72 11.03
C ILE A 119 -11.40 -26.78 10.95
N LEU A 120 -12.07 -26.92 9.79
CA LEU A 120 -13.11 -27.92 9.57
C LEU A 120 -12.59 -29.35 9.75
N SER A 121 -11.37 -29.61 9.29
CA SER A 121 -10.74 -30.94 9.43
C SER A 121 -10.47 -31.31 10.89
N LYS A 122 -10.16 -30.32 11.75
CA LYS A 122 -9.83 -30.52 13.17
C LYS A 122 -11.07 -30.63 14.06
N ASN A 123 -12.18 -29.96 13.71
CA ASN A 123 -13.37 -29.85 14.55
C ASN A 123 -14.52 -30.83 14.19
N SER A 124 -14.24 -31.86 13.39
CA SER A 124 -15.20 -32.87 12.90
C SER A 124 -16.00 -33.66 13.96
N SER A 125 -15.85 -33.36 15.25
CA SER A 125 -16.54 -34.01 16.38
C SER A 125 -17.53 -33.11 17.15
N SER A 126 -17.68 -31.82 16.82
CA SER A 126 -18.59 -30.89 17.54
C SER A 126 -19.80 -30.44 16.70
N PHE A 127 -20.90 -31.19 16.77
CA PHE A 127 -22.13 -30.87 16.04
C PHE A 127 -22.74 -29.53 16.50
N GLY A 128 -22.79 -28.52 15.61
CA GLY A 128 -23.60 -27.30 15.76
C GLY A 128 -22.84 -25.98 15.93
N PHE A 129 -21.59 -25.99 16.42
CA PHE A 129 -20.75 -24.77 16.49
C PHE A 129 -20.16 -24.42 15.11
N ASP A 130 -19.86 -25.46 14.32
CA ASP A 130 -19.20 -25.37 13.02
C ASP A 130 -20.03 -24.63 11.95
N GLN A 131 -21.36 -24.74 11.97
CA GLN A 131 -22.21 -24.09 10.95
C GLN A 131 -22.19 -22.57 11.05
N THR A 132 -22.19 -22.01 12.27
CA THR A 132 -22.11 -20.56 12.42
C THR A 132 -20.73 -20.03 12.04
N THR A 133 -19.64 -20.64 12.50
CA THR A 133 -18.29 -20.20 12.14
C THR A 133 -18.04 -20.34 10.63
N PHE A 134 -18.53 -21.41 10.00
CA PHE A 134 -18.47 -21.61 8.55
C PHE A 134 -19.15 -20.47 7.78
N GLN A 135 -20.40 -20.14 8.13
CA GLN A 135 -21.14 -19.07 7.48
C GLN A 135 -20.44 -17.71 7.64
N LEU A 136 -19.76 -17.52 8.77
CA LEU A 136 -19.02 -16.29 9.07
C LEU A 136 -17.74 -16.19 8.22
N TYR A 137 -16.97 -17.27 8.08
CA TYR A 137 -15.83 -17.34 7.16
C TYR A 137 -16.27 -17.08 5.72
N SER A 138 -17.31 -17.78 5.24
CA SER A 138 -17.83 -17.56 3.89
C SER A 138 -18.29 -16.11 3.69
N SER A 139 -18.98 -15.52 4.68
CA SER A 139 -19.42 -14.12 4.60
C SER A 139 -18.24 -13.14 4.55
N PHE A 140 -17.16 -13.41 5.29
CA PHE A 140 -15.96 -12.59 5.30
C PHE A 140 -15.19 -12.69 3.97
N ILE A 141 -15.02 -13.90 3.45
CA ILE A 141 -14.42 -14.15 2.12
C ILE A 141 -15.21 -13.43 1.03
N GLU A 142 -16.53 -13.57 1.02
CA GLU A 142 -17.40 -12.88 0.06
C GLU A 142 -17.38 -11.36 0.21
N PHE A 143 -17.08 -10.83 1.40
CA PHE A 143 -16.87 -9.40 1.59
C PHE A 143 -15.53 -8.93 1.00
N ILE A 144 -14.44 -9.64 1.24
CA ILE A 144 -13.12 -9.31 0.67
C ILE A 144 -13.18 -9.35 -0.86
N LYS A 145 -13.89 -10.31 -1.46
CA LYS A 145 -14.07 -10.39 -2.93
C LYS A 145 -14.71 -9.16 -3.56
N LEU A 146 -15.42 -8.33 -2.78
CA LEU A 146 -16.05 -7.09 -3.25
C LEU A 146 -15.13 -5.88 -3.16
N HIS A 147 -13.91 -6.05 -2.65
CA HIS A 147 -12.96 -4.96 -2.50
C HIS A 147 -12.64 -4.34 -3.88
N PRO A 148 -12.69 -3.00 -4.04
CA PRO A 148 -12.49 -2.34 -5.33
C PRO A 148 -11.16 -2.69 -6.01
N VAL A 149 -10.08 -2.89 -5.24
CA VAL A 149 -8.76 -3.32 -5.75
C VAL A 149 -8.78 -4.67 -6.49
N LEU A 150 -9.73 -5.56 -6.20
CA LEU A 150 -9.90 -6.82 -6.93
C LEU A 150 -10.76 -6.68 -8.20
N CYS A 151 -11.64 -5.69 -8.24
CA CYS A 151 -12.65 -5.53 -9.29
C CYS A 151 -12.19 -4.52 -10.35
N ASN A 152 -11.16 -4.88 -11.11
CA ASN A 152 -10.75 -4.11 -12.29
C ASN A 152 -11.76 -4.32 -13.44
N SER A 153 -12.83 -3.51 -13.53
CA SER A 153 -13.54 -3.15 -14.78
C SER A 153 -14.90 -2.48 -14.54
N ASN A 154 -15.13 -1.34 -15.22
CA ASN A 154 -16.39 -0.72 -15.71
C ASN A 154 -17.67 -0.69 -14.84
N GLY A 155 -17.63 -1.15 -13.59
CA GLY A 155 -18.74 -1.16 -12.62
C GLY A 155 -18.35 -0.56 -11.26
N SER A 156 -17.30 0.26 -11.25
CA SER A 156 -16.61 0.80 -10.06
C SER A 156 -17.57 1.34 -8.99
N ASN A 157 -18.59 2.10 -9.40
CA ASN A 157 -19.54 2.70 -8.46
C ASN A 157 -20.40 1.68 -7.70
N LEU A 158 -20.80 0.58 -8.34
CA LEU A 158 -21.72 -0.37 -7.71
C LEU A 158 -20.99 -1.29 -6.73
N ASN A 159 -19.80 -1.76 -7.10
CA ASN A 159 -18.97 -2.57 -6.20
C ASN A 159 -18.44 -1.73 -5.02
N GLN A 160 -18.02 -0.48 -5.24
CA GLN A 160 -17.64 0.43 -4.16
C GLN A 160 -18.79 0.73 -3.21
N PHE A 161 -19.99 0.99 -3.75
CA PHE A 161 -21.19 1.19 -2.94
C PHE A 161 -21.52 -0.05 -2.12
N GLN A 162 -21.50 -1.24 -2.75
CA GLN A 162 -21.72 -2.51 -2.05
C GLN A 162 -20.66 -2.77 -0.99
N PHE A 163 -19.39 -2.50 -1.27
CA PHE A 163 -18.29 -2.63 -0.33
C PHE A 163 -18.51 -1.72 0.88
N THR A 164 -18.81 -0.44 0.66
CA THR A 164 -19.07 0.54 1.73
C THR A 164 -20.27 0.16 2.60
N GLN A 165 -21.37 -0.26 1.98
CA GLN A 165 -22.56 -0.72 2.69
C GLN A 165 -22.28 -1.98 3.50
N LYS A 166 -21.66 -3.00 2.88
CA LYS A 166 -21.35 -4.26 3.56
C LYS A 166 -20.30 -4.08 4.65
N ARG A 167 -19.35 -3.15 4.49
CA ARG A 167 -18.39 -2.78 5.53
C ARG A 167 -19.10 -2.26 6.78
N SER A 168 -20.11 -1.39 6.60
CA SER A 168 -20.91 -0.88 7.71
C SER A 168 -21.67 -1.98 8.45
N ILE A 169 -22.25 -2.93 7.70
CA ILE A 169 -22.91 -4.11 8.26
C ILE A 169 -21.89 -5.00 8.99
N LEU A 170 -20.71 -5.22 8.41
CA LEU A 170 -19.66 -6.03 9.01
C LEU A 170 -19.16 -5.40 10.31
N LYS A 171 -18.99 -4.08 10.36
CA LYS A 171 -18.62 -3.33 11.57
C LYS A 171 -19.61 -3.55 12.71
N MET A 172 -20.92 -3.51 12.42
CA MET A 172 -21.95 -3.83 13.43
C MET A 172 -21.89 -5.29 13.89
N LYS A 173 -21.58 -6.21 12.98
CA LYS A 173 -21.46 -7.65 13.29
C LYS A 173 -20.14 -8.02 13.95
N ALA A 174 -19.11 -7.18 13.86
CA ALA A 174 -17.75 -7.50 14.30
C ALA A 174 -17.71 -7.91 15.78
N LEU A 175 -18.47 -7.22 16.64
CA LEU A 175 -18.58 -7.52 18.07
C LEU A 175 -19.09 -8.93 18.35
N SER A 176 -19.91 -9.50 17.46
CA SER A 176 -20.42 -10.87 17.60
C SER A 176 -19.35 -11.93 17.32
N PHE A 177 -18.28 -11.58 16.59
CA PHE A 177 -17.15 -12.48 16.34
C PHE A 177 -16.24 -12.63 17.55
N ASN A 178 -16.06 -11.59 18.35
CA ASN A 178 -15.10 -11.60 19.47
C ASN A 178 -15.34 -12.78 20.43
N ASN A 179 -16.60 -13.17 20.63
CA ASN A 179 -16.96 -14.27 21.53
C ASN A 179 -16.90 -15.67 20.88
N LYS A 180 -16.67 -15.75 19.56
CA LYS A 180 -16.77 -17.00 18.78
C LYS A 180 -15.47 -17.40 18.10
N ASP A 181 -14.78 -16.42 17.53
CA ASP A 181 -13.54 -16.61 16.77
C ASP A 181 -12.71 -15.32 16.83
N HIS A 182 -11.64 -15.33 17.62
CA HIS A 182 -10.76 -14.18 17.79
C HIS A 182 -10.00 -13.82 16.51
N PHE A 183 -9.67 -14.81 15.67
CA PHE A 183 -9.00 -14.56 14.40
C PHE A 183 -9.94 -13.81 13.45
N LEU A 184 -11.17 -14.30 13.26
CA LEU A 184 -12.15 -13.62 12.41
C LEU A 184 -12.52 -12.25 12.94
N TYR A 185 -12.61 -12.09 14.27
CA TYR A 185 -12.83 -10.79 14.89
C TYR A 185 -11.75 -9.78 14.51
N LYS A 186 -10.47 -10.15 14.67
CA LYS A 186 -9.32 -9.33 14.28
C LYS A 186 -9.33 -9.03 12.78
N ALA A 187 -9.53 -10.04 11.94
CA ALA A 187 -9.61 -9.89 10.49
C ALA A 187 -10.71 -8.91 10.09
N CYS A 188 -11.89 -9.01 10.71
CA CYS A 188 -13.00 -8.10 10.46
C CYS A 188 -12.66 -6.67 10.87
N LEU A 189 -12.00 -6.47 12.02
CA LEU A 189 -11.61 -5.13 12.48
C LEU A 189 -10.60 -4.45 11.55
N ILE A 190 -9.68 -5.22 10.95
CA ILE A 190 -8.77 -4.73 9.92
C ILE A 190 -9.55 -4.24 8.70
N VAL A 191 -10.40 -5.10 8.08
CA VAL A 191 -11.07 -4.75 6.81
C VAL A 191 -12.17 -3.68 6.98
N VAL A 192 -12.67 -3.45 8.21
CA VAL A 192 -13.57 -2.32 8.48
C VAL A 192 -12.84 -1.00 8.77
N GLY A 193 -11.50 -0.99 8.74
CA GLY A 193 -10.68 0.19 8.93
C GLY A 193 -10.63 0.66 10.38
N ASN A 194 -10.47 -0.26 11.35
CA ASN A 194 -10.23 0.14 12.73
C ASN A 194 -8.76 0.53 12.92
N ASP A 195 -8.49 1.82 13.11
CA ASP A 195 -7.14 2.39 13.27
C ASP A 195 -6.24 1.60 14.23
N GLN A 196 -6.75 1.18 15.39
CA GLN A 196 -5.96 0.45 16.38
C GLN A 196 -5.48 -0.90 15.83
N PHE A 197 -6.32 -1.61 15.08
CA PHE A 197 -5.97 -2.91 14.50
C PHE A 197 -5.17 -2.77 13.21
N LEU A 198 -5.34 -1.68 12.47
CA LEU A 198 -4.42 -1.38 11.38
C LEU A 198 -3.01 -1.13 11.94
N LEU A 199 -2.90 -0.32 12.99
CA LEU A 199 -1.64 -0.02 13.66
C LEU A 199 -1.00 -1.27 14.31
N GLU A 200 -1.77 -2.04 15.09
CA GLU A 200 -1.26 -3.22 15.82
C GLU A 200 -0.66 -4.29 14.90
N PHE A 201 -1.25 -4.47 13.71
CA PHE A 201 -0.88 -5.57 12.80
C PHE A 201 0.05 -5.16 11.66
N SER A 202 0.31 -3.86 11.50
CA SER A 202 1.28 -3.34 10.53
C SER A 202 2.71 -3.48 11.06
N GLU A 203 3.63 -3.92 10.22
CA GLU A 203 5.05 -4.05 10.56
C GLU A 203 5.80 -2.72 10.53
N ASN A 204 5.39 -1.82 9.66
CA ASN A 204 6.00 -0.51 9.50
C ASN A 204 4.95 0.54 9.08
N TRP A 205 5.35 1.80 9.11
CA TRP A 205 4.46 2.92 8.80
C TRP A 205 3.94 2.91 7.35
N LEU A 206 4.70 2.39 6.39
CA LEU A 206 4.26 2.28 4.99
C LEU A 206 3.12 1.27 4.84
N GLU A 207 3.20 0.14 5.54
CA GLU A 207 2.11 -0.84 5.58
C GLU A 207 0.88 -0.27 6.27
N TYR A 208 1.07 0.48 7.34
CA TYR A 208 -0.03 1.14 8.03
C TYR A 208 -0.70 2.21 7.15
N LEU A 209 0.09 3.00 6.42
CA LEU A 209 -0.40 3.97 5.45
C LEU A 209 -1.18 3.29 4.32
N LEU A 210 -0.63 2.22 3.75
CA LEU A 210 -1.29 1.44 2.70
C LEU A 210 -2.62 0.87 3.19
N ALA A 211 -2.64 0.23 4.35
CA ALA A 211 -3.86 -0.33 4.92
C ALA A 211 -4.89 0.75 5.25
N SER A 212 -4.44 1.91 5.72
CA SER A 212 -5.30 3.06 5.96
C SER A 212 -5.96 3.55 4.68
N HIS A 213 -5.21 3.68 3.59
CA HIS A 213 -5.76 4.03 2.28
C HIS A 213 -6.73 2.96 1.71
N LEU A 214 -6.54 1.68 2.04
CA LEU A 214 -7.42 0.60 1.60
C LEU A 214 -8.75 0.59 2.37
N TYR A 215 -8.72 0.83 3.69
CA TYR A 215 -9.84 0.50 4.57
C TYR A 215 -10.49 1.68 5.28
N ILE A 216 -9.83 2.84 5.39
CA ILE A 216 -10.44 4.05 5.96
C ILE A 216 -11.30 4.72 4.87
N PRO A 217 -12.55 5.15 5.17
CA PRO A 217 -13.45 5.70 4.16
C PRO A 217 -12.94 6.99 3.50
N GLU A 218 -13.08 7.08 2.16
CA GLU A 218 -12.63 8.21 1.34
C GLU A 218 -13.29 9.57 1.65
N HIS A 219 -14.41 9.60 2.38
CA HIS A 219 -15.05 10.87 2.81
C HIS A 219 -14.19 11.66 3.81
N GLU A 220 -13.10 11.07 4.30
CA GLU A 220 -12.08 11.67 5.14
C GLU A 220 -10.80 12.03 4.37
N LEU A 221 -10.75 11.79 3.05
CA LEU A 221 -9.58 11.98 2.18
C LEU A 221 -9.80 13.13 1.17
N SER A 222 -9.97 14.36 1.67
CA SER A 222 -9.59 15.56 0.90
C SER A 222 -8.13 15.53 0.44
N TYR A 223 -7.77 16.37 -0.54
CA TYR A 223 -6.38 16.59 -0.96
C TYR A 223 -5.38 16.64 0.21
N ASP A 224 -5.64 17.46 1.24
CA ASP A 224 -4.71 17.65 2.35
C ASP A 224 -4.63 16.43 3.28
N SER A 225 -5.76 15.74 3.49
CA SER A 225 -5.85 14.63 4.44
C SER A 225 -5.04 13.40 4.05
N ARG A 226 -4.69 13.20 2.76
CA ARG A 226 -3.79 12.10 2.38
C ARG A 226 -2.35 12.34 2.86
N PHE A 227 -1.91 13.59 2.84
CA PHE A 227 -0.58 13.98 3.34
C PHE A 227 -0.57 13.98 4.87
N GLU A 228 -1.65 14.44 5.51
CA GLU A 228 -1.80 14.32 6.96
C GLU A 228 -1.88 12.86 7.43
N LEU A 229 -2.48 11.97 6.64
CA LEU A 229 -2.46 10.53 6.90
C LEU A 229 -1.03 9.98 6.85
N ALA A 230 -0.23 10.34 5.84
CA ALA A 230 1.18 9.95 5.76
C ALA A 230 1.97 10.45 6.98
N LYS A 231 1.75 11.70 7.40
CA LYS A 231 2.34 12.26 8.63
C LYS A 231 1.94 11.47 9.87
N LYS A 232 0.64 11.18 10.05
CA LYS A 232 0.13 10.39 11.17
C LYS A 232 0.78 9.00 11.22
N CYS A 233 0.77 8.27 10.10
CA CYS A 233 1.35 6.92 10.05
C CYS A 233 2.85 6.94 10.37
N TYR A 234 3.58 7.93 9.87
CA TYR A 234 5.01 8.10 10.17
C TYR A 234 5.26 8.47 11.65
N LEU A 235 4.40 9.28 12.27
CA LEU A 235 4.52 9.56 13.70
C LEU A 235 4.20 8.35 14.59
N ASP A 236 3.26 7.51 14.17
CA ASP A 236 2.80 6.36 14.95
C ASP A 236 3.76 5.16 14.87
N LEU A 237 4.40 4.91 13.72
CA LEU A 237 5.27 3.75 13.47
C LEU A 237 6.63 4.07 12.86
N GLY A 238 6.86 5.30 12.40
CA GLY A 238 8.16 5.73 11.90
C GLY A 238 9.13 5.97 13.05
N ASP A 239 10.41 5.72 12.80
CA ASP A 239 11.44 5.79 13.83
C ASP A 239 11.89 7.25 14.04
N CYS A 240 11.09 8.03 14.78
CA CYS A 240 11.33 9.46 15.00
C CYS A 240 12.59 9.75 15.83
N ASP A 241 13.04 8.79 16.64
CA ASP A 241 14.09 8.98 17.66
C ASP A 241 15.48 8.48 17.23
N ASN A 242 15.58 7.75 16.12
CA ASN A 242 16.86 7.25 15.63
C ASN A 242 17.49 8.25 14.64
N GLU A 243 18.59 8.89 15.04
CA GLU A 243 19.47 9.69 14.17
C GLU A 243 20.01 8.90 12.96
N THR A 244 19.80 7.58 12.95
CA THR A 244 20.05 6.64 11.85
C THR A 244 18.80 6.33 11.02
N ASN A 245 17.83 7.25 10.90
CA ASN A 245 16.78 7.12 9.90
C ASN A 245 17.42 6.83 8.54
N SER A 246 17.00 5.73 7.89
CA SER A 246 17.55 5.41 6.58
C SER A 246 17.20 6.58 5.65
N LEU A 247 18.18 7.15 4.94
CA LEU A 247 17.94 8.26 4.01
C LEU A 247 16.80 7.94 3.03
N VAL A 248 16.63 6.66 2.70
CA VAL A 248 15.55 6.12 1.88
C VAL A 248 14.19 6.39 2.52
N GLU A 249 14.00 6.03 3.78
CA GLU A 249 12.75 6.24 4.51
C GLU A 249 12.36 7.71 4.57
N SER A 250 13.32 8.59 4.83
CA SER A 250 13.11 10.04 4.79
C SER A 250 12.71 10.54 3.40
N CYS A 251 13.24 9.96 2.32
CA CYS A 251 12.80 10.24 0.95
C CYS A 251 11.35 9.78 0.72
N LEU A 252 11.01 8.55 1.11
CA LEU A 252 9.66 8.00 0.94
C LEU A 252 8.62 8.81 1.71
N TYR A 253 8.93 9.15 2.96
CA TYR A 253 8.09 10.01 3.80
C TYR A 253 7.90 11.39 3.16
N SER A 254 8.99 12.03 2.74
CA SER A 254 8.94 13.35 2.11
C SER A 254 8.09 13.36 0.83
N MET A 255 8.15 12.29 0.03
CA MET A 255 7.28 12.14 -1.14
C MET A 255 5.81 12.01 -0.73
N LEU A 256 5.49 11.09 0.17
CA LEU A 256 4.11 10.79 0.57
C LEU A 256 3.46 11.91 1.38
N ALA A 257 4.25 12.74 2.08
CA ALA A 257 3.78 13.92 2.80
C ALA A 257 3.83 15.22 1.96
N ALA A 258 4.20 15.13 0.68
CA ALA A 258 4.39 16.25 -0.25
C ALA A 258 5.44 17.30 0.20
N ASN A 259 6.43 16.91 0.99
CA ASN A 259 7.56 17.77 1.38
C ASN A 259 8.72 17.66 0.38
N PHE A 260 8.56 18.23 -0.80
CA PHE A 260 9.57 18.13 -1.87
C PHE A 260 10.89 18.84 -1.55
N GLY A 261 10.86 19.88 -0.70
CA GLY A 261 12.07 20.57 -0.25
C GLY A 261 13.00 19.62 0.52
N GLU A 262 12.46 18.94 1.53
CA GLU A 262 13.20 17.91 2.28
C GLU A 262 13.56 16.71 1.41
N LEU A 263 12.66 16.27 0.53
CA LEU A 263 12.93 15.18 -0.41
C LEU A 263 14.23 15.42 -1.19
N PHE A 264 14.39 16.59 -1.81
CA PHE A 264 15.57 16.85 -2.62
C PHE A 264 16.85 16.95 -1.79
N VAL A 265 16.76 17.42 -0.55
CA VAL A 265 17.90 17.37 0.39
C VAL A 265 18.28 15.92 0.70
N HIS A 266 17.32 15.08 1.09
CA HIS A 266 17.57 13.68 1.42
C HIS A 266 18.11 12.87 0.22
N VAL A 267 17.49 13.01 -0.95
CA VAL A 267 17.94 12.31 -2.15
C VAL A 267 19.33 12.81 -2.57
N SER A 268 19.64 14.10 -2.47
CA SER A 268 20.97 14.61 -2.83
C SER A 268 22.10 14.05 -1.95
N ASN A 269 21.80 13.78 -0.67
CA ASN A 269 22.73 13.14 0.27
C ASN A 269 22.88 11.63 0.03
N PHE A 270 21.90 11.01 -0.64
CA PHE A 270 21.89 9.59 -0.97
C PHE A 270 22.48 9.32 -2.37
N ASP A 271 21.95 9.99 -3.40
CA ASP A 271 22.35 9.86 -4.79
C ASP A 271 22.08 11.15 -5.60
N PHE A 272 23.14 11.86 -5.98
CA PHE A 272 23.06 13.10 -6.74
C PHE A 272 22.41 12.94 -8.12
N TRP A 273 22.65 11.80 -8.77
CA TRP A 273 22.10 11.53 -10.10
C TRP A 273 20.58 11.34 -10.02
N LEU A 274 20.09 10.55 -9.06
CA LEU A 274 18.67 10.38 -8.79
C LEU A 274 18.03 11.72 -8.43
N SER A 275 18.68 12.53 -7.58
CA SER A 275 18.18 13.84 -7.18
C SER A 275 17.94 14.76 -8.39
N ALA A 276 18.90 14.84 -9.32
CA ALA A 276 18.76 15.66 -10.51
C ALA A 276 17.59 15.22 -11.41
N HIS A 277 17.40 13.90 -11.56
CA HIS A 277 16.32 13.34 -12.36
C HIS A 277 14.95 13.52 -11.71
N LEU A 278 14.84 13.37 -10.39
CA LEU A 278 13.60 13.63 -9.66
C LEU A 278 13.20 15.10 -9.73
N ILE A 279 14.16 16.04 -9.59
CA ILE A 279 13.89 17.48 -9.75
C ILE A 279 13.39 17.77 -11.17
N PHE A 280 14.11 17.27 -12.18
CA PHE A 280 13.73 17.47 -13.58
C PHE A 280 12.34 16.88 -13.87
N PHE A 281 12.08 15.66 -13.37
CA PHE A 281 10.81 14.99 -13.54
C PHE A 281 9.67 15.76 -12.86
N TYR A 282 9.87 16.19 -11.62
CA TYR A 282 8.89 16.97 -10.86
C TYR A 282 8.55 18.29 -11.56
N CYS A 283 9.57 19.08 -11.92
CA CYS A 283 9.37 20.36 -12.61
C CYS A 283 8.79 20.18 -14.02
N GLY A 284 9.14 19.11 -14.73
CA GLY A 284 8.73 18.87 -16.11
C GLY A 284 7.36 18.21 -16.27
N SER A 285 6.86 17.52 -15.23
CA SER A 285 5.60 16.77 -15.28
C SER A 285 4.39 17.56 -14.80
N GLY A 286 4.59 18.70 -14.13
CA GLY A 286 3.51 19.48 -13.54
C GLY A 286 2.82 18.78 -12.37
N MET A 287 3.52 17.86 -11.69
CA MET A 287 3.01 17.12 -10.52
C MET A 287 2.56 18.01 -9.36
N CYS A 288 2.92 19.29 -9.35
CA CYS A 288 2.32 20.34 -8.55
C CYS A 288 2.12 21.59 -9.40
N SER A 289 1.00 22.29 -9.19
CA SER A 289 0.81 23.64 -9.73
C SER A 289 1.80 24.61 -9.06
N GLU A 290 2.18 25.68 -9.77
CA GLU A 290 3.02 26.76 -9.21
C GLU A 290 2.41 27.41 -7.95
N GLU A 291 1.10 27.25 -7.76
CA GLU A 291 0.35 27.74 -6.61
C GLU A 291 0.63 26.94 -5.33
N ASN A 292 0.91 25.64 -5.46
CA ASN A 292 1.21 24.74 -4.34
C ASN A 292 2.68 24.80 -3.88
N LEU A 293 3.54 25.51 -4.62
CA LEU A 293 4.95 25.75 -4.26
C LEU A 293 5.15 26.94 -3.31
N LYS A 294 4.07 27.61 -2.89
CA LYS A 294 4.12 28.84 -2.08
C LYS A 294 3.90 28.65 -0.57
N MET A 295 3.88 27.41 -0.07
CA MET A 295 3.85 27.14 1.38
C MET A 295 5.25 26.90 1.92
#